data_AF-A0A9P6WYL7-F1
#
_entry.id   AF-A0A9P6WYL7-F1
#
_cell.length_a   1.000
_cell.length_b   1.000
_cell.length_c   1.000
_cell.angle_alpha   90.00
_cell.angle_beta   90.00
_cell.angle_gamma   90.00
#
_symmetry.space_group_name_H-M   'P 1'
#
loop_
_entity.id
_entity.type
_entity.pdbx_description
1 polymer ?
#
loop_
_entity_poly.entity_id
_entity_poly.type
_entity_poly.pdbx_seq_one_letter_code
_entity_poly.pdbx_strand_id
1 'polypeptide(L)'
;MEYGIAINCFNHTQLKSLEEAQDKCIRKIYDASRKTFTKVMLHLAKLPTMKERVAILQVLFLFRSLSLPENTLLYRLMPHIQYTKGHQSYRLSKTALWRLMPSTITDLDTRGFRAIKKNFLHSNLEKQIQGKNSKLLSSCRPTITLDLILWLPMTHEERSRCIRWRLGWLPGGAPKPCPRHPNNNLSRRHAISCLNMHHCLCMSETIADPISFLLNMLPTRAFVPSSIVLSWTCRWPVICSILHDPVPQGVHHSLDWTFNKV
;
A
#
# COMPACT_ATOMS: atom_id res chain seq x y z
N MET A 1 -7.20 2.27 -22.09
CA MET A 1 -7.20 3.29 -21.02
C MET A 1 -5.82 3.93 -20.80
N GLU A 2 -4.74 3.15 -20.67
CA GLU A 2 -3.43 3.70 -20.28
C GLU A 2 -2.84 4.73 -21.25
N TYR A 3 -3.03 4.55 -22.56
CA TYR A 3 -2.58 5.52 -23.57
C TYR A 3 -3.26 6.89 -23.43
N GLY A 4 -4.57 6.91 -23.19
CA GLY A 4 -5.31 8.17 -22.95
C GLY A 4 -4.82 8.90 -21.70
N ILE A 5 -4.47 8.16 -20.64
CA ILE A 5 -3.88 8.75 -19.42
C ILE A 5 -2.47 9.29 -19.70
N ALA A 6 -1.68 8.56 -20.48
CA ALA A 6 -0.30 8.92 -20.78
C ALA A 6 -0.17 10.19 -21.63
N ILE A 7 -1.11 10.39 -22.57
CA ILE A 7 -1.06 11.55 -23.46
C ILE A 7 -1.76 12.77 -22.88
N ASN A 8 -2.73 12.62 -21.97
CA ASN A 8 -3.51 13.76 -21.47
C ASN A 8 -2.80 14.61 -20.41
N CYS A 9 -2.98 15.93 -20.47
CA CYS A 9 -2.66 16.85 -19.39
C CYS A 9 -3.90 17.03 -18.50
N PHE A 10 -3.91 16.38 -17.35
CA PHE A 10 -5.01 16.50 -16.39
C PHE A 10 -4.90 17.80 -15.59
N ASN A 11 -6.00 18.53 -15.50
CA ASN A 11 -6.12 19.58 -14.49
C ASN A 11 -6.37 18.96 -13.10
N HIS A 12 -6.32 19.80 -12.06
CA HIS A 12 -6.48 19.34 -10.68
C HIS A 12 -7.81 18.62 -10.45
N THR A 13 -8.91 19.12 -11.00
CA THR A 13 -10.25 18.55 -10.83
C THR A 13 -10.36 17.17 -11.47
N GLN A 14 -9.88 17.02 -12.71
CA GLN A 14 -9.89 15.73 -13.40
C GLN A 14 -9.02 14.70 -12.68
N LEU A 15 -7.85 15.12 -12.20
CA LEU A 15 -6.97 14.23 -11.45
C LEU A 15 -7.62 13.78 -10.13
N LYS A 16 -8.29 14.70 -9.44
CA LYS A 16 -9.06 14.39 -8.23
C LYS A 16 -10.18 13.38 -8.52
N SER A 17 -10.91 13.53 -9.63
CA SER A 17 -11.94 12.55 -10.03
C SER A 17 -11.36 11.17 -10.31
N LEU A 18 -10.17 11.08 -10.91
CA LEU A 18 -9.47 9.81 -11.10
C LEU A 18 -9.06 9.19 -9.74
N GLU A 19 -8.52 9.99 -8.82
CA GLU A 19 -8.19 9.54 -7.47
C GLU A 19 -9.43 9.04 -6.72
N GLU A 20 -10.55 9.77 -6.79
CA GLU A 20 -11.82 9.36 -6.18
C GLU A 20 -12.37 8.05 -6.78
N ALA A 21 -12.20 7.83 -8.08
CA ALA A 21 -12.56 6.58 -8.73
C ALA A 21 -11.70 5.41 -8.23
N GLN A 22 -10.37 5.60 -8.16
CA GLN A 22 -9.45 4.60 -7.59
C GLN A 22 -9.81 4.29 -6.14
N ASP A 23 -10.07 5.32 -5.34
CA ASP A 23 -10.46 5.22 -3.95
C ASP A 23 -11.78 4.45 -3.77
N LYS A 24 -12.76 4.67 -4.65
CA LYS A 24 -14.02 3.93 -4.63
C LYS A 24 -13.81 2.44 -4.93
N CYS A 25 -12.99 2.13 -5.93
CA CYS A 25 -12.64 0.75 -6.27
C CYS A 25 -11.93 0.05 -5.11
N ILE A 26 -10.92 0.68 -4.52
CA ILE A 26 -10.14 0.04 -3.46
C ILE A 26 -10.96 -0.13 -2.18
N ARG A 27 -11.83 0.84 -1.83
CA ARG A 27 -12.76 0.66 -0.71
C ARG A 27 -13.68 -0.54 -0.93
N LYS A 28 -14.17 -0.75 -2.15
CA LYS A 28 -15.02 -1.92 -2.46
C LYS A 28 -14.29 -3.24 -2.31
N ILE A 29 -13.01 -3.31 -2.68
CA ILE A 29 -12.19 -4.53 -2.52
C ILE A 29 -12.04 -4.93 -1.04
N TYR A 30 -11.91 -3.94 -0.16
CA TYR A 30 -11.70 -4.15 1.28
C TYR A 30 -12.99 -4.07 2.11
N ASP A 31 -14.17 -4.01 1.46
CA ASP A 31 -15.47 -3.76 2.10
C ASP A 31 -15.46 -2.57 3.08
N ALA A 32 -14.80 -1.49 2.67
CA ALA A 32 -14.54 -0.33 3.49
C ALA A 32 -15.64 0.73 3.40
N SER A 33 -15.91 1.40 4.51
CA SER A 33 -16.74 2.61 4.54
C SER A 33 -16.22 3.69 3.57
N ARG A 34 -17.13 4.53 3.05
CA ARG A 34 -16.83 5.66 2.16
C ARG A 34 -15.84 6.67 2.76
N LYS A 35 -15.77 6.77 4.09
CA LYS A 35 -14.88 7.68 4.82
C LYS A 35 -13.49 7.10 5.07
N THR A 36 -13.27 5.83 4.74
CA THR A 36 -11.99 5.17 4.98
C THR A 36 -10.87 5.81 4.16
N PHE A 37 -9.76 6.08 4.84
CA PHE A 37 -8.51 6.49 4.23
C PHE A 37 -7.86 5.34 3.46
N THR A 38 -7.65 5.53 2.17
CA THR A 38 -7.26 4.48 1.22
C THR A 38 -5.76 4.30 1.06
N LYS A 39 -4.93 5.24 1.55
CA LYS A 39 -3.48 5.19 1.31
C LYS A 39 -2.81 3.97 1.92
N VAL A 40 -3.31 3.49 3.07
CA VAL A 40 -2.83 2.23 3.65
C VAL A 40 -3.13 1.07 2.71
N MET A 41 -4.34 0.99 2.14
CA MET A 41 -4.72 -0.07 1.19
C MET A 41 -3.86 -0.03 -0.08
N LEU A 42 -3.62 1.16 -0.62
CA LEU A 42 -2.74 1.37 -1.77
C LEU A 42 -1.32 0.88 -1.45
N HIS A 43 -0.80 1.25 -0.27
CA HIS A 43 0.52 0.83 0.19
C HIS A 43 0.64 -0.69 0.35
N LEU A 44 -0.34 -1.33 1.01
CA LEU A 44 -0.37 -2.79 1.19
C LEU A 44 -0.34 -3.52 -0.16
N ALA A 45 -1.10 -3.02 -1.14
CA ALA A 45 -1.21 -3.62 -2.47
C ALA A 45 -0.10 -3.17 -3.45
N LYS A 46 0.89 -2.38 -3.01
CA LYS A 46 1.94 -1.80 -3.87
C LYS A 46 1.35 -1.01 -5.06
N LEU A 47 0.24 -0.32 -4.85
CA LEU A 47 -0.44 0.48 -5.85
C LEU A 47 -0.05 1.95 -5.74
N PRO A 48 0.38 2.61 -6.83
CA PRO A 48 0.57 4.05 -6.84
C PRO A 48 -0.79 4.77 -6.79
N THR A 49 -0.79 6.00 -6.30
CA THR A 49 -1.91 6.93 -6.48
C THR A 49 -2.15 7.24 -7.96
N MET A 50 -3.33 7.74 -8.34
CA MET A 50 -3.57 8.15 -9.73
C MET A 50 -2.64 9.28 -10.17
N LYS A 51 -2.29 10.22 -9.29
CA LYS A 51 -1.27 11.24 -9.56
C LYS A 51 0.09 10.65 -9.93
N GLU A 52 0.55 9.66 -9.17
CA GLU A 52 1.81 8.98 -9.46
C GLU A 52 1.71 8.15 -10.74
N ARG A 53 0.59 7.45 -10.95
CA ARG A 53 0.36 6.64 -12.16
C ARG A 53 0.35 7.51 -13.42
N VAL A 54 -0.32 8.66 -13.38
CA VAL A 54 -0.32 9.65 -14.48
C VAL A 54 1.10 10.10 -14.78
N ALA A 55 1.86 10.51 -13.76
CA ALA A 55 3.25 10.95 -13.96
C ALA A 55 4.11 9.84 -14.57
N ILE A 56 4.00 8.61 -14.06
CA ILE A 56 4.74 7.45 -14.60
C ILE A 56 4.38 7.18 -16.06
N LEU A 57 3.08 7.17 -16.40
CA LEU A 57 2.62 6.90 -17.75
C LEU A 57 3.03 8.00 -18.74
N GLN A 58 2.92 9.27 -18.33
CA GLN A 58 3.35 10.42 -19.12
C GLN A 58 4.85 10.35 -19.43
N VAL A 59 5.68 10.06 -18.43
CA VAL A 59 7.13 9.91 -18.60
C VAL A 59 7.46 8.71 -19.49
N LEU A 60 6.78 7.57 -19.31
CA LEU A 60 6.95 6.41 -20.18
C LEU A 60 6.57 6.71 -21.63
N PHE A 61 5.51 7.48 -21.85
CA PHE A 61 5.11 7.90 -23.19
C PHE A 61 6.15 8.80 -23.85
N LEU A 62 6.64 9.82 -23.12
CA LEU A 62 7.71 10.69 -23.61
C LEU A 62 8.98 9.89 -23.92
N PHE A 63 9.41 9.02 -23.00
CA PHE A 63 10.58 8.18 -23.17
C PHE A 63 10.47 7.28 -24.42
N ARG A 64 9.32 6.61 -24.59
CA ARG A 64 9.06 5.80 -25.79
C ARG A 64 9.10 6.64 -27.05
N SER A 65 8.48 7.82 -27.04
CA SER A 65 8.41 8.70 -28.21
C SER A 65 9.80 9.13 -28.72
N LEU A 66 10.77 9.27 -27.81
CA LEU A 66 12.15 9.64 -28.12
C LEU A 66 13.04 8.46 -28.52
N SER A 67 12.62 7.23 -28.17
CA SER A 67 13.36 6.00 -28.47
C SER A 67 12.79 5.24 -29.66
N LEU A 68 11.89 5.88 -30.43
CA LEU A 68 11.31 5.26 -31.61
C LEU A 68 12.32 5.21 -32.77
N PRO A 69 12.28 4.17 -33.62
CA PRO A 69 13.08 4.14 -34.82
C PRO A 69 12.70 5.24 -35.82
N GLU A 70 13.66 5.67 -36.63
CA GLU A 70 13.52 6.80 -37.57
C GLU A 70 12.43 6.62 -38.63
N ASN A 71 12.09 5.36 -38.93
CA ASN A 71 11.05 5.01 -39.90
C ASN A 71 9.62 5.17 -39.36
N THR A 72 9.45 5.44 -38.06
CA THR A 72 8.11 5.64 -37.49
C THR A 72 7.57 7.03 -37.83
N LEU A 73 6.27 7.09 -38.14
CA LEU A 73 5.57 8.36 -38.40
C LEU A 73 5.76 9.36 -37.25
N LEU A 74 5.69 8.88 -36.00
CA LEU A 74 5.82 9.73 -34.82
C LEU A 74 7.24 10.32 -34.70
N TYR A 75 8.29 9.58 -35.05
CA TYR A 75 9.66 10.10 -35.09
C TYR A 75 9.79 11.23 -36.11
N ARG A 76 9.28 11.03 -37.34
CA ARG A 76 9.33 12.06 -38.40
C ARG A 76 8.52 13.31 -38.07
N LEU A 77 7.40 13.15 -37.36
CA LEU A 77 6.58 14.28 -36.92
C LEU A 77 7.12 14.97 -35.66
N MET A 78 8.04 14.34 -34.92
CA MET A 78 8.52 14.82 -33.64
C MET A 78 9.10 16.24 -33.68
N PRO A 79 9.95 16.62 -34.66
CA PRO A 79 10.48 17.99 -34.76
C PRO A 79 9.37 19.03 -34.97
N HIS A 80 8.32 18.70 -35.72
CA HIS A 80 7.20 19.62 -35.94
C HIS A 80 6.30 19.75 -34.71
N ILE A 81 6.18 18.66 -33.96
CA ILE A 81 5.37 18.56 -32.75
C ILE A 81 6.04 19.25 -31.55
N GLN A 82 7.36 19.11 -31.38
CA GLN A 82 8.08 19.63 -30.20
C GLN A 82 8.23 21.16 -30.19
N TYR A 83 8.25 21.81 -31.36
CA TYR A 83 8.50 23.25 -31.47
C TYR A 83 7.24 24.13 -31.38
N THR A 84 6.05 23.53 -31.30
CA THR A 84 4.82 24.30 -31.11
C THR A 84 4.67 24.72 -29.63
N LYS A 85 4.75 26.03 -29.36
CA LYS A 85 4.45 26.60 -28.03
C LYS A 85 3.03 26.17 -27.62
N GLY A 86 2.93 25.36 -26.57
CA GLY A 86 1.66 24.79 -26.08
C GLY A 86 1.52 23.28 -26.28
N HIS A 87 2.46 22.64 -26.97
CA HIS A 87 2.40 21.21 -27.21
C HIS A 87 2.45 20.40 -25.90
N GLN A 88 1.72 19.28 -25.91
CA GLN A 88 1.60 18.34 -24.80
C GLN A 88 2.98 17.95 -24.26
N SER A 89 3.96 17.70 -25.13
CA SER A 89 5.32 17.29 -24.74
C SER A 89 6.04 18.31 -23.85
N TYR A 90 5.90 19.61 -24.11
CA TYR A 90 6.46 20.67 -23.27
C TYR A 90 5.77 20.72 -21.90
N ARG A 91 4.46 20.49 -21.84
CA ARG A 91 3.74 20.43 -20.56
C ARG A 91 4.11 19.19 -19.76
N LEU A 92 4.30 18.06 -20.43
CA LEU A 92 4.68 16.79 -19.83
C LEU A 92 6.14 16.81 -19.31
N SER A 93 7.04 17.54 -19.95
CA SER A 93 8.43 17.72 -19.48
C SER A 93 8.54 18.56 -18.20
N LYS A 94 7.47 19.25 -17.79
CA LYS A 94 7.42 19.98 -16.51
C LYS A 94 7.05 19.10 -15.32
N THR A 95 6.67 17.84 -15.53
CA THR A 95 6.28 16.91 -14.45
C THR A 95 7.46 16.60 -13.51
N ALA A 96 7.17 16.39 -12.23
CA ALA A 96 8.20 16.16 -11.22
C ALA A 96 9.06 14.93 -11.50
N LEU A 97 8.47 13.85 -12.05
CA LEU A 97 9.22 12.65 -12.42
C LEU A 97 10.12 12.89 -13.64
N TRP A 98 9.67 13.67 -14.64
CA TRP A 98 10.49 13.97 -15.81
C TRP A 98 11.77 14.75 -15.44
N ARG A 99 11.69 15.65 -14.47
CA ARG A 99 12.86 16.41 -13.98
C ARG A 99 13.94 15.53 -13.33
N LEU A 100 13.60 14.31 -12.94
CA LEU A 100 14.56 13.34 -12.40
C LEU A 100 15.24 12.50 -13.50
N MET A 101 14.82 12.65 -14.75
CA MET A 101 15.40 11.92 -15.87
C MET A 101 16.74 12.56 -16.29
N PRO A 102 17.73 11.77 -16.73
CA PRO A 102 18.99 12.29 -17.25
C PRO A 102 18.78 13.20 -18.47
N SER A 103 19.73 14.12 -18.70
CA SER A 103 19.74 15.01 -19.87
C SER A 103 19.97 14.26 -21.18
N THR A 104 20.76 13.18 -21.18
CA THR A 104 20.95 12.27 -22.31
C THR A 104 20.08 11.03 -22.15
N ILE A 105 18.96 11.00 -22.88
CA ILE A 105 17.99 9.89 -22.82
C ILE A 105 18.51 8.63 -23.52
N THR A 106 19.52 8.78 -24.39
CA THR A 106 20.21 7.70 -25.12
C THR A 106 20.78 6.61 -24.22
N ASP A 107 21.16 6.96 -22.98
CA ASP A 107 21.81 6.03 -22.04
C ASP A 107 20.82 5.41 -21.03
N LEU A 108 19.56 5.83 -21.05
CA LEU A 108 18.59 5.41 -20.04
C LEU A 108 17.98 4.05 -20.41
N ASP A 109 18.56 2.98 -19.87
CA ASP A 109 18.01 1.64 -19.99
C ASP A 109 16.77 1.41 -19.10
N THR A 110 16.13 0.25 -19.27
CA THR A 110 14.96 -0.13 -18.46
C THR A 110 15.30 -0.20 -16.97
N ARG A 111 16.55 -0.48 -16.59
CA ARG A 111 17.00 -0.54 -15.19
C ARG A 111 17.08 0.86 -14.57
N GLY A 112 17.66 1.82 -15.28
CA GLY A 112 17.74 3.23 -14.87
C GLY A 112 16.35 3.82 -14.64
N PHE A 113 15.42 3.61 -15.59
CA PHE A 113 14.04 4.05 -15.40
C PHE A 113 13.38 3.43 -14.17
N ARG A 114 13.58 2.13 -13.93
CA ARG A 114 13.05 1.45 -12.73
C ARG A 114 13.61 2.05 -11.44
N ALA A 115 14.88 2.42 -11.41
CA ALA A 115 15.52 3.06 -10.26
C ALA A 115 14.94 4.46 -10.00
N ILE A 116 14.84 5.30 -11.04
CA ILE A 116 14.27 6.66 -10.93
C ILE A 116 12.80 6.59 -10.47
N LYS A 117 11.99 5.73 -11.10
CA LYS A 117 10.60 5.48 -10.70
C LYS A 117 10.51 5.05 -9.23
N LYS A 118 11.38 4.15 -8.79
CA LYS A 118 11.42 3.67 -7.40
C LYS A 118 11.71 4.82 -6.44
N ASN A 119 12.72 5.64 -6.73
CA ASN A 119 13.10 6.79 -5.91
C ASN A 119 11.97 7.82 -5.83
N PHE A 120 11.35 8.16 -6.97
CA PHE A 120 10.21 9.07 -7.01
C PHE A 120 9.04 8.61 -6.13
N LEU A 121 8.67 7.33 -6.22
CA LEU A 121 7.60 6.76 -5.39
C LEU A 121 8.00 6.76 -3.91
N HIS A 122 9.26 6.45 -3.59
CA HIS A 122 9.77 6.46 -2.21
C HIS A 122 9.70 7.85 -1.58
N SER A 123 10.18 8.88 -2.28
CA SER A 123 10.12 10.27 -1.81
C SER A 123 8.68 10.76 -1.63
N ASN A 124 7.73 10.29 -2.44
CA ASN A 124 6.32 10.62 -2.25
C ASN A 124 5.73 9.89 -1.03
N LEU A 125 6.09 8.62 -0.80
CA LEU A 125 5.67 7.87 0.38
C LEU A 125 6.17 8.54 1.66
N GLU A 126 7.44 8.97 1.70
CA GLU A 126 8.01 9.70 2.85
C GLU A 126 7.22 10.97 3.16
N LYS A 127 6.89 11.77 2.14
CA LYS A 127 6.03 12.96 2.31
C LYS A 127 4.64 12.62 2.86
N GLN A 128 4.08 11.48 2.45
CA GLN A 128 2.79 11.02 2.98
C GLN A 128 2.90 10.56 4.43
N ILE A 129 4.01 9.90 4.80
CA ILE A 129 4.30 9.45 6.17
C ILE A 129 4.54 10.65 7.11
N GLN A 130 5.09 11.76 6.62
CA GLN A 130 5.28 12.99 7.41
C GLN A 130 4.00 13.84 7.52
N GLY A 131 2.93 13.50 6.80
CA GLY A 131 1.67 14.26 6.80
C GLY A 131 0.81 14.06 8.06
N LYS A 132 -0.19 14.93 8.26
CA LYS A 132 -1.06 14.97 9.46
C LYS A 132 -1.82 13.67 9.78
N ASN A 133 -2.13 12.83 8.77
CA ASN A 133 -2.96 11.62 8.92
C ASN A 133 -2.18 10.33 8.67
N SER A 134 -0.89 10.32 8.98
CA SER A 134 0.02 9.24 8.57
C SER A 134 0.17 8.09 9.56
N LYS A 135 -0.39 8.16 10.78
CA LYS A 135 -0.09 7.21 11.87
C LYS A 135 -0.26 5.73 11.47
N LEU A 136 -1.26 5.41 10.66
CA LEU A 136 -1.46 4.04 10.15
C LEU A 136 -0.43 3.67 9.09
N LEU A 137 -0.13 4.60 8.18
CA LEU A 137 0.85 4.42 7.12
C LEU A 137 2.28 4.31 7.68
N SER A 138 2.61 5.10 8.72
CA SER A 138 3.89 5.05 9.41
C SER A 138 4.10 3.76 10.20
N SER A 139 3.02 3.05 10.53
CA SER A 139 3.08 1.74 11.18
C SER A 139 3.28 0.59 10.17
N CYS A 140 3.11 0.85 8.87
CA CYS A 140 3.38 -0.11 7.81
C CYS A 140 4.88 -0.15 7.46
N ARG A 141 5.27 -1.08 6.58
CA ARG A 141 6.66 -1.21 6.11
C ARG A 141 7.08 0.08 5.38
N PRO A 142 8.30 0.63 5.62
CA PRO A 142 8.74 1.86 4.95
C PRO A 142 9.05 1.66 3.46
N THR A 143 9.11 0.41 2.98
CA THR A 143 9.42 0.10 1.58
C THR A 143 8.16 -0.18 0.76
N ILE A 144 8.18 0.25 -0.51
CA ILE A 144 7.10 0.03 -1.47
C ILE A 144 7.20 -1.38 -2.04
N THR A 145 6.61 -2.33 -1.33
CA THR A 145 6.54 -3.75 -1.68
C THR A 145 5.13 -4.25 -1.41
N LEU A 146 4.74 -5.36 -2.05
CA LEU A 146 3.48 -6.01 -1.70
C LEU A 146 3.56 -6.46 -0.24
N ASP A 147 2.60 -6.08 0.59
CA ASP A 147 2.60 -6.51 1.98
C ASP A 147 2.36 -8.03 2.03
N LEU A 148 3.23 -8.71 2.77
CA LEU A 148 3.27 -10.17 2.82
C LEU A 148 1.99 -10.76 3.40
N ILE A 149 1.24 -10.00 4.21
CA ILE A 149 -0.07 -10.45 4.69
C ILE A 149 -1.05 -10.79 3.54
N LEU A 150 -0.86 -10.18 2.37
CA LEU A 150 -1.71 -10.43 1.20
C LEU A 150 -1.36 -11.73 0.46
N TRP A 151 -0.16 -12.29 0.68
CA TRP A 151 0.35 -13.43 -0.08
C TRP A 151 0.69 -14.65 0.77
N LEU A 152 0.90 -14.49 2.08
CA LEU A 152 1.22 -15.59 2.98
C LEU A 152 0.13 -16.69 2.98
N PRO A 153 0.53 -17.98 3.03
CA PRO A 153 -0.40 -19.09 3.20
C PRO A 153 -0.97 -19.05 4.61
N MET A 154 -2.23 -18.61 4.72
CA MET A 154 -3.02 -18.54 5.95
C MET A 154 -4.51 -18.58 5.57
N THR A 155 -5.37 -18.82 6.55
CA THR A 155 -6.83 -18.85 6.33
C THR A 155 -7.33 -17.47 5.89
N HIS A 156 -8.52 -17.44 5.28
CA HIS A 156 -9.15 -16.18 4.88
C HIS A 156 -9.41 -15.27 6.09
N GLU A 157 -9.77 -15.87 7.22
CA GLU A 157 -10.10 -15.20 8.48
C GLU A 157 -8.85 -14.56 9.10
N GLU A 158 -7.74 -15.29 9.18
CA GLU A 158 -6.45 -14.76 9.67
C GLU A 158 -5.98 -13.60 8.80
N ARG A 159 -6.08 -13.74 7.48
CA ARG A 159 -5.70 -12.69 6.53
C ARG A 159 -6.55 -11.45 6.72
N SER A 160 -7.87 -11.62 6.81
CA SER A 160 -8.82 -10.55 7.07
C SER A 160 -8.48 -9.81 8.37
N ARG A 161 -8.18 -10.53 9.45
CA ARG A 161 -7.79 -9.92 10.73
C ARG A 161 -6.49 -9.12 10.64
N CYS A 162 -5.47 -9.64 9.96
CA CYS A 162 -4.21 -8.92 9.75
C CYS A 162 -4.42 -7.63 8.94
N ILE A 163 -5.20 -7.70 7.86
CA ILE A 163 -5.56 -6.54 7.04
C ILE A 163 -6.33 -5.51 7.88
N ARG A 164 -7.35 -5.95 8.62
CA ARG A 164 -8.13 -5.08 9.51
C ARG A 164 -7.25 -4.41 10.55
N TRP A 165 -6.30 -5.15 11.14
CA TRP A 165 -5.31 -4.58 12.05
C TRP A 165 -4.50 -3.47 11.37
N ARG A 166 -3.97 -3.67 10.16
CA ARG A 166 -3.25 -2.62 9.40
C ARG A 166 -4.10 -1.38 9.16
N LEU A 167 -5.38 -1.58 8.85
CA LEU A 167 -6.35 -0.49 8.60
C LEU A 167 -6.82 0.22 9.88
N GLY A 168 -6.46 -0.27 11.07
CA GLY A 168 -6.94 0.28 12.34
C GLY A 168 -8.37 -0.12 12.68
N TRP A 169 -8.86 -1.16 12.03
CA TRP A 169 -10.17 -1.72 12.28
C TRP A 169 -10.05 -2.82 13.31
N LEU A 170 -10.59 -2.57 14.49
CA LEU A 170 -10.68 -3.57 15.54
C LEU A 170 -11.78 -4.59 15.22
N PRO A 171 -11.76 -5.79 15.84
CA PRO A 171 -12.84 -6.76 15.73
C PRO A 171 -14.19 -6.09 16.08
N GLY A 172 -15.21 -6.31 15.25
CA GLY A 172 -16.53 -5.71 15.43
C GLY A 172 -16.80 -4.31 14.84
N GLY A 173 -15.80 -3.60 14.29
CA GLY A 173 -15.98 -2.44 13.39
C GLY A 173 -16.43 -1.12 14.01
N ALA A 174 -17.35 -1.15 14.98
CA ALA A 174 -17.76 0.02 15.78
C ALA A 174 -16.89 0.14 17.05
N PRO A 175 -16.76 1.34 17.64
CA PRO A 175 -16.24 1.49 18.99
C PRO A 175 -17.12 0.64 19.93
N LYS A 176 -16.58 -0.47 20.41
CA LYS A 176 -17.24 -1.33 21.37
C LYS A 176 -16.64 -1.09 22.76
N PRO A 177 -17.41 -1.22 23.84
CA PRO A 177 -16.84 -1.29 25.17
C PRO A 177 -15.87 -2.48 25.24
N CYS A 178 -14.77 -2.31 25.95
CA CYS A 178 -13.79 -3.38 26.13
C CYS A 178 -14.44 -4.52 26.94
N PRO A 179 -14.34 -5.78 26.49
CA PRO A 179 -14.90 -6.92 27.23
C PRO A 179 -14.37 -7.05 28.66
N ARG A 180 -13.12 -6.63 28.90
CA ARG A 180 -12.48 -6.61 30.24
C ARG A 180 -12.77 -5.33 31.02
N HIS A 181 -13.10 -4.24 30.34
CA HIS A 181 -13.32 -2.92 30.93
C HIS A 181 -14.52 -2.23 30.28
N PRO A 182 -15.76 -2.54 30.71
CA PRO A 182 -16.98 -2.06 30.05
C PRO A 182 -17.08 -0.53 29.96
N ASN A 183 -16.45 0.19 30.88
CA ASN A 183 -16.44 1.66 30.92
C ASN A 183 -15.48 2.31 29.91
N ASN A 184 -14.65 1.52 29.22
CA ASN A 184 -13.65 2.02 28.28
C ASN A 184 -13.93 1.51 26.86
N ASN A 185 -13.88 2.40 25.87
CA ASN A 185 -13.97 2.00 24.47
C ASN A 185 -12.69 1.30 24.01
N LEU A 186 -12.85 0.19 23.29
CA LEU A 186 -11.75 -0.54 22.67
C LEU A 186 -11.14 0.30 21.56
N SER A 187 -9.96 0.85 21.82
CA SER A 187 -9.08 1.48 20.83
C SER A 187 -7.82 0.64 20.63
N ARG A 188 -7.06 0.83 19.55
CA ARG A 188 -5.81 0.06 19.35
C ARG A 188 -4.85 0.21 20.53
N ARG A 189 -4.70 1.43 21.06
CA ARG A 189 -3.88 1.70 22.25
C ARG A 189 -4.38 0.96 23.48
N HIS A 190 -5.70 0.99 23.71
CA HIS A 190 -6.30 0.25 24.81
C HIS A 190 -6.15 -1.27 24.64
N ALA A 191 -6.31 -1.80 23.42
CA ALA A 191 -6.13 -3.23 23.15
C ALA A 191 -4.71 -3.69 23.48
N ILE A 192 -3.69 -2.88 23.13
CA ILE A 192 -2.28 -3.19 23.41
C ILE A 192 -2.03 -3.35 24.91
N SER A 193 -2.49 -2.41 25.73
CA SER A 193 -2.32 -2.50 27.19
C SER A 193 -3.25 -3.52 27.83
N CYS A 194 -4.53 -3.56 27.43
CA CYS A 194 -5.55 -4.42 28.03
C CYS A 194 -5.31 -5.91 27.77
N LEU A 195 -4.77 -6.27 26.61
CA LEU A 195 -4.39 -7.65 26.26
C LEU A 195 -2.93 -7.96 26.63
N ASN A 196 -2.21 -7.02 27.24
CA ASN A 196 -0.80 -7.15 27.58
C ASN A 196 0.07 -7.66 26.40
N MET A 197 -0.15 -7.08 25.21
CA MET A 197 0.41 -7.61 23.95
C MET A 197 1.93 -7.69 23.96
N HIS A 198 2.60 -6.74 24.62
CA HIS A 198 4.06 -6.73 24.74
C HIS A 198 4.58 -7.97 25.45
N HIS A 199 3.97 -8.32 26.58
CA HIS A 199 4.31 -9.52 27.32
C HIS A 199 3.99 -10.78 26.52
N CYS A 200 2.77 -10.87 25.95
CA CYS A 200 2.35 -12.03 25.15
C CYS A 200 3.28 -12.29 23.95
N LEU A 201 3.81 -11.23 23.33
CA LEU A 201 4.67 -11.34 22.15
C LEU A 201 6.17 -11.36 22.50
N CYS A 202 6.52 -11.30 23.79
CA CYS A 202 7.90 -11.16 24.30
C CYS A 202 8.65 -9.98 23.64
N MET A 203 8.05 -8.79 23.73
CA MET A 203 8.55 -7.56 23.11
C MET A 203 8.68 -6.42 24.12
N SER A 204 9.58 -5.47 23.83
CA SER A 204 9.75 -4.26 24.64
C SER A 204 8.52 -3.35 24.60
N GLU A 205 8.20 -2.72 25.73
CA GLU A 205 7.13 -1.72 25.88
C GLU A 205 7.40 -0.42 25.08
N THR A 206 8.63 -0.20 24.64
CA THR A 206 8.98 0.96 23.81
C THR A 206 8.35 0.91 22.41
N ILE A 207 7.91 -0.26 21.95
CA ILE A 207 7.34 -0.47 20.61
C ILE A 207 5.86 -0.09 20.60
N ALA A 208 5.52 1.08 20.08
CA ALA A 208 4.15 1.61 20.14
C ALA A 208 3.04 0.72 19.51
N ASP A 209 3.36 -0.14 18.53
CA ASP A 209 2.43 -1.11 17.92
C ASP A 209 3.14 -2.45 17.69
N PRO A 210 3.08 -3.37 18.67
CA PRO A 210 3.80 -4.65 18.62
C PRO A 210 3.43 -5.52 17.42
N ILE A 211 2.14 -5.62 17.09
CA ILE A 211 1.66 -6.45 15.98
C ILE A 211 2.12 -5.86 14.65
N SER A 212 1.93 -4.55 14.43
CA SER A 212 2.38 -3.93 13.18
C SER A 212 3.90 -4.04 12.99
N PHE A 213 4.66 -3.93 14.09
CA PHE A 213 6.10 -4.15 14.09
C PHE A 213 6.46 -5.58 13.65
N LEU A 214 5.84 -6.60 14.25
CA LEU A 214 6.08 -7.99 13.86
C LEU A 214 5.70 -8.23 12.40
N LEU A 215 4.53 -7.77 11.94
CA LEU A 215 4.13 -7.92 10.54
C LEU A 215 5.12 -7.25 9.57
N ASN A 216 5.80 -6.17 9.96
CA ASN A 216 6.86 -5.57 9.16
C ASN A 216 8.14 -6.41 9.11
N MET A 217 8.34 -7.32 10.06
CA MET A 217 9.46 -8.26 10.12
C MET A 217 9.20 -9.56 9.34
N LEU A 218 8.03 -9.71 8.72
CA LEU A 218 7.74 -10.88 7.90
C LEU A 218 8.81 -11.03 6.79
N PRO A 219 9.31 -12.26 6.54
CA PRO A 219 10.40 -12.48 5.60
C PRO A 219 9.96 -12.18 4.16
N THR A 220 10.72 -11.34 3.46
CA THR A 220 10.44 -10.96 2.06
C THR A 220 11.10 -11.87 1.03
N ARG A 221 11.95 -12.82 1.48
CA ARG A 221 12.72 -13.71 0.62
C ARG A 221 12.26 -15.16 0.81
N ALA A 222 12.35 -15.95 -0.25
CA ALA A 222 11.99 -17.37 -0.24
C ALA A 222 12.86 -18.21 0.70
N PHE A 223 14.12 -17.79 0.94
CA PHE A 223 15.00 -18.45 1.89
C PHE A 223 14.93 -17.74 3.26
N VAL A 224 14.40 -18.46 4.25
CA VAL A 224 14.26 -18.00 5.62
C VAL A 224 15.10 -18.92 6.51
N PRO A 225 16.11 -18.40 7.25
CA PRO A 225 16.87 -19.19 8.20
C PRO A 225 15.96 -19.90 9.21
N SER A 226 16.32 -21.12 9.62
CA SER A 226 15.52 -21.93 10.55
C SER A 226 15.20 -21.23 11.86
N SER A 227 16.09 -20.37 12.36
CA SER A 227 15.87 -19.56 13.56
C SER A 227 14.72 -18.56 13.42
N ILE A 228 14.54 -17.97 12.23
CA ILE A 228 13.43 -17.06 11.93
C ILE A 228 12.14 -17.85 11.77
N VAL A 229 12.19 -19.03 11.14
CA VAL A 229 11.02 -19.92 11.02
C VAL A 229 10.51 -20.30 12.41
N LEU A 230 11.39 -20.81 13.29
CA LEU A 230 11.04 -21.18 14.67
C LEU A 230 10.45 -20.00 15.46
N SER A 231 11.04 -18.80 15.33
CA SER A 231 10.52 -17.59 15.97
C SER A 231 9.09 -17.27 15.52
N TRP A 232 8.81 -17.39 14.23
CA TRP A 232 7.46 -17.18 13.68
C TRP A 232 6.49 -18.30 14.05
N THR A 233 6.94 -19.56 14.12
CA THR A 233 6.12 -20.69 14.58
C THR A 233 5.60 -20.46 16.01
N CYS A 234 6.41 -19.87 16.89
CA CYS A 234 5.97 -19.54 18.26
C CYS A 234 5.09 -18.28 18.32
N ARG A 235 5.41 -17.24 17.54
CA ARG A 235 4.73 -15.94 17.62
C ARG A 235 3.42 -15.88 16.85
N TRP A 236 3.30 -16.60 15.73
CA TRP A 236 2.12 -16.55 14.87
C TRP A 236 0.83 -17.00 15.59
N PRO A 237 0.80 -18.11 16.35
CA PRO A 237 -0.39 -18.52 17.10
C PRO A 237 -0.83 -17.46 18.13
N VAL A 238 0.14 -16.79 18.78
CA VAL A 238 -0.15 -15.70 19.73
C VAL A 238 -0.76 -14.51 19.01
N ILE A 239 -0.22 -14.10 17.85
CA ILE A 239 -0.80 -13.03 17.03
C ILE A 239 -2.24 -13.40 16.63
N CYS A 240 -2.45 -14.61 16.11
CA CYS A 240 -3.79 -15.08 15.73
C CYS A 240 -4.75 -15.09 16.91
N SER A 241 -4.29 -15.45 18.11
CA SER A 241 -5.12 -15.46 19.33
C SER A 241 -5.48 -14.05 19.79
N ILE A 242 -4.54 -13.11 19.73
CA ILE A 242 -4.78 -11.69 20.08
C ILE A 242 -5.75 -11.04 19.08
N LEU A 243 -5.64 -11.42 17.79
CA LEU A 243 -6.48 -10.90 16.72
C LEU A 243 -7.82 -11.63 16.59
N HIS A 244 -7.94 -12.85 17.10
CA HIS A 244 -9.22 -13.50 17.36
C HIS A 244 -9.93 -12.71 18.46
N ASP A 245 -11.26 -12.57 18.36
CA ASP A 245 -12.04 -11.70 19.24
C ASP A 245 -11.54 -11.73 20.69
N PRO A 246 -11.32 -10.57 21.34
CA PRO A 246 -10.88 -10.48 22.73
C PRO A 246 -12.01 -10.82 23.72
N VAL A 247 -12.75 -11.90 23.44
CA VAL A 247 -13.78 -12.48 24.30
C VAL A 247 -13.15 -13.71 24.96
N PRO A 248 -13.26 -13.86 26.29
CA PRO A 248 -12.69 -15.00 26.98
C PRO A 248 -13.29 -16.31 26.45
N GLN A 249 -12.42 -17.30 26.29
CA GLN A 249 -12.77 -18.70 26.02
C GLN A 249 -13.84 -19.15 27.01
N GLY A 250 -15.05 -19.39 26.53
CA GLY A 250 -16.15 -19.72 27.42
C GLY A 250 -17.53 -19.83 26.80
N VAL A 251 -17.67 -20.13 25.50
CA VAL A 251 -18.90 -20.76 24.96
C VAL A 251 -18.52 -21.62 23.76
N HIS A 252 -18.55 -22.94 23.95
CA HIS A 252 -18.64 -23.88 22.85
C HIS A 252 -19.97 -23.63 22.13
N HIS A 253 -19.92 -23.11 20.91
CA HIS A 253 -20.94 -23.42 19.93
C HIS A 253 -20.27 -23.98 18.69
N SER A 254 -20.42 -25.29 18.56
CA SER A 254 -20.29 -26.02 17.30
C SER A 254 -21.04 -25.26 16.21
N LEU A 255 -20.32 -24.88 15.17
CA LEU A 255 -20.89 -24.55 13.88
C LEU A 255 -20.03 -25.21 12.82
N ASP A 256 -20.37 -26.47 12.55
CA ASP A 256 -20.06 -27.18 11.31
C ASP A 256 -20.47 -26.31 10.12
N TRP A 257 -19.50 -25.97 9.27
CA TRP A 257 -19.77 -25.48 7.92
C TRP A 257 -18.81 -26.17 6.95
N THR A 258 -19.13 -27.42 6.66
CA THR A 258 -18.74 -28.09 5.43
C THR A 258 -19.24 -27.30 4.21
N PHE A 259 -18.49 -27.44 3.10
CA PHE A 259 -18.76 -27.00 1.71
C PHE A 259 -18.34 -25.55 1.37
N ASN A 260 -17.75 -25.25 0.21
CA ASN A 260 -17.51 -26.01 -1.01
C ASN A 260 -16.34 -25.35 -1.76
N LYS A 261 -15.42 -26.14 -2.30
CA LYS A 261 -14.48 -25.66 -3.32
C LYS A 261 -15.26 -25.41 -4.62
N VAL A 262 -15.18 -24.20 -5.16
CA VAL A 262 -15.16 -23.95 -6.60
C VAL A 262 -14.04 -22.94 -6.87
#